data_AF-A0A951UR13-F1
#
_entry.id   AF-A0A951UR13-F1
#
_cell.length_a   1.000
_cell.length_b   1.000
_cell.length_c   1.000
_cell.angle_alpha   90.00
_cell.angle_beta   90.00
_cell.angle_gamma   90.00
#
_symmetry.space_group_name_H-M   'P 1'
#
loop_
_entity.id
_entity.type
_entity.pdbx_description
1 polymer ?
#
loop_
_entity_poly.entity_id
_entity_poly.type
_entity_poly.pdbx_seq_one_letter_code
_entity_poly.pdbx_strand_id
1 'polypeptide(L)'
;MYKQSLPPDDMPPLEVTQLDRMLHQELEHSTGQRFIRACDRITQALLSNCPWYMTMDSGTLMLVIDCPDLVGYWHIVSNIPQLGNRLQRFSNDARIRVYPPMGKGAPFEISVNEISAYRDWL
;
A
#
# COMPACT_ATOMS: atom_id res chain seq x y z
N MET A 1 11.72 -14.60 32.43
CA MET A 1 11.23 -14.32 31.06
C MET A 1 10.81 -15.67 30.47
N TYR A 2 9.52 -16.00 30.54
CA TYR A 2 9.04 -17.31 30.09
C TYR A 2 9.06 -17.36 28.56
N LYS A 3 9.96 -18.18 28.01
CA LYS A 3 9.96 -18.53 26.59
C LYS A 3 8.77 -19.47 26.39
N GLN A 4 7.64 -18.94 25.95
CA GLN A 4 6.53 -19.78 25.47
C GLN A 4 7.06 -20.49 24.23
N SER A 5 7.50 -21.74 24.41
CA SER A 5 7.82 -22.63 23.30
C SER A 5 6.47 -23.07 22.75
N LEU A 6 6.12 -22.56 21.58
CA LEU A 6 5.05 -23.15 20.80
C LEU A 6 5.40 -24.64 20.56
N PRO A 7 4.42 -25.55 20.60
CA PRO A 7 4.59 -26.91 20.08
C PRO A 7 5.22 -26.87 18.68
N PRO A 8 5.99 -27.90 18.27
CA PRO A 8 6.64 -27.90 16.96
C PRO A 8 5.67 -27.67 15.79
N ASP A 9 4.43 -28.14 15.92
CA ASP A 9 3.37 -27.98 14.91
C ASP A 9 2.81 -26.55 14.86
N ASP A 10 2.98 -25.77 15.93
CA ASP A 10 2.55 -24.36 16.02
C ASP A 10 3.69 -23.38 15.69
N MET A 11 4.90 -23.87 15.41
CA MET A 11 6.02 -23.02 15.01
C MET A 11 5.88 -22.56 13.55
N PRO A 12 6.24 -21.31 13.23
CA PRO A 12 6.32 -20.89 11.84
C PRO A 12 7.37 -21.71 11.10
N PRO A 13 7.22 -21.91 9.78
CA PRO A 13 8.22 -22.59 8.98
C PRO A 13 9.57 -21.87 9.08
N LEU A 14 10.65 -22.64 9.16
CA LEU A 14 12.02 -22.10 9.25
C LEU A 14 12.41 -21.28 8.02
N GLU A 15 11.82 -21.60 6.87
CA GLU A 15 12.04 -20.92 5.60
C GLU A 15 10.72 -20.67 4.90
N VAL A 16 10.63 -19.54 4.20
CA VAL A 16 9.47 -19.21 3.37
C VAL A 16 9.45 -20.17 2.18
N THR A 17 8.45 -21.03 2.11
CA THR A 17 8.29 -22.00 1.03
C THR A 17 7.79 -21.33 -0.26
N GLN A 18 7.82 -22.07 -1.37
CA GLN A 18 7.22 -21.58 -2.61
C GLN A 18 5.71 -21.34 -2.49
N LEU A 19 5.00 -22.20 -1.75
CA LEU A 19 3.56 -22.05 -1.52
C LEU A 19 3.26 -20.78 -0.72
N ASP A 20 4.08 -20.47 0.29
CA ASP A 20 3.94 -19.23 1.05
C ASP A 20 4.08 -18.01 0.15
N ARG A 21 5.07 -17.99 -0.76
CA ARG A 21 5.25 -16.89 -1.73
C ARG A 21 4.03 -16.73 -2.63
N MET A 22 3.46 -17.83 -3.13
CA MET A 22 2.25 -17.78 -3.94
C MET A 22 1.05 -17.24 -3.16
N LEU A 23 0.89 -17.67 -1.90
CA LEU A 23 -0.15 -17.15 -1.01
C LEU A 23 0.02 -15.64 -0.75
N HIS A 24 1.25 -15.17 -0.56
CA HIS A 24 1.54 -13.74 -0.42
C HIS A 24 1.16 -12.96 -1.68
N GLN A 25 1.52 -13.45 -2.87
CA GLN A 25 1.17 -12.80 -4.13
C GLN A 25 -0.34 -12.74 -4.35
N GLU A 26 -1.08 -13.81 -4.04
CA GLU A 26 -2.53 -13.83 -4.12
C GLU A 26 -3.19 -12.90 -3.10
N LEU A 27 -2.62 -12.80 -1.90
CA LEU A 27 -3.07 -11.84 -0.89
C LEU A 27 -2.88 -10.39 -1.38
N GLU A 28 -1.71 -10.06 -1.91
CA GLU A 28 -1.42 -8.74 -2.49
C GLU A 28 -2.35 -8.43 -3.66
N HIS A 29 -2.51 -9.36 -4.59
CA HIS A 29 -3.36 -9.21 -5.77
C HIS A 29 -4.84 -9.03 -5.40
N SER A 30 -5.38 -9.92 -4.56
CA SER A 30 -6.78 -9.86 -4.13
C SER A 30 -7.09 -8.63 -3.29
N THR A 31 -6.13 -8.18 -2.47
CA THR A 31 -6.24 -6.92 -1.73
C THR A 31 -6.28 -5.73 -2.68
N GLY A 32 -5.42 -5.70 -3.70
CA GLY A 32 -5.45 -4.70 -4.78
C GLY A 32 -6.80 -4.62 -5.47
N GLN A 33 -7.35 -5.75 -5.91
CA GLN A 33 -8.66 -5.79 -6.56
C GLN A 33 -9.79 -5.27 -5.65
N ARG A 34 -9.75 -5.59 -4.35
CA ARG A 34 -10.74 -5.08 -3.39
C ARG A 34 -10.57 -3.58 -3.15
N PHE A 35 -9.33 -3.10 -3.06
CA PHE A 35 -9.01 -1.70 -2.84
C PHE A 35 -9.56 -0.81 -3.96
N ILE A 36 -9.26 -1.13 -5.22
CA ILE A 36 -9.74 -0.33 -6.36
C ILE A 36 -11.27 -0.30 -6.44
N ARG A 37 -11.94 -1.42 -6.14
CA ARG A 37 -13.42 -1.50 -6.11
C ARG A 37 -14.04 -0.68 -4.97
N ALA A 38 -13.31 -0.50 -3.86
CA ALA A 38 -13.75 0.32 -2.73
C ALA A 38 -13.48 1.83 -2.92
N CYS A 39 -12.62 2.18 -3.86
CA CYS A 39 -12.32 3.57 -4.21
C CYS A 39 -13.51 4.23 -4.94
N ASP A 40 -13.61 5.55 -4.86
CA ASP A 40 -14.60 6.29 -5.66
C ASP A 40 -14.19 6.40 -7.13
N ARG A 41 -15.06 6.95 -7.97
CA ARG A 41 -14.82 7.06 -9.41
C ARG A 41 -13.61 7.93 -9.76
N ILE A 42 -13.31 8.95 -8.95
CA ILE A 42 -12.18 9.86 -9.20
C ILE A 42 -10.89 9.10 -8.92
N THR A 43 -10.77 8.50 -7.74
CA THR A 43 -9.60 7.69 -7.37
C THR A 43 -9.40 6.50 -8.31
N GLN A 44 -10.48 5.83 -8.74
CA GLN A 44 -10.40 4.75 -9.73
C GLN A 44 -9.83 5.24 -11.08
N ALA A 45 -10.27 6.40 -11.56
CA ALA A 45 -9.77 6.97 -12.81
C ALA A 45 -8.29 7.36 -12.69
N LEU A 46 -7.87 7.94 -11.56
CA LEU A 46 -6.47 8.28 -11.31
C LEU A 46 -5.57 7.05 -11.32
N LEU A 47 -5.95 6.01 -10.57
CA LEU A 47 -5.21 4.75 -10.51
C LEU A 47 -5.25 3.98 -11.83
N SER A 48 -6.25 4.20 -12.69
CA SER A 48 -6.28 3.58 -14.03
C SER A 48 -5.28 4.21 -15.00
N ASN A 49 -4.82 5.44 -14.71
CA ASN A 49 -3.85 6.18 -15.54
C ASN A 49 -2.39 6.05 -15.06
N CYS A 50 -2.16 5.43 -13.90
CA CYS A 50 -0.82 5.19 -13.34
C CYS A 50 -0.62 3.69 -13.11
N PRO A 51 0.52 3.08 -13.44
CA PRO A 51 0.87 1.78 -12.88
C PRO A 51 0.84 1.84 -11.35
N TRP A 52 0.22 0.84 -10.73
CA TRP A 52 0.20 0.72 -9.27
C TRP A 52 0.09 -0.75 -8.87
N TYR A 53 0.52 -1.03 -7.65
CA TYR A 53 0.39 -2.34 -7.04
C TYR A 53 0.31 -2.19 -5.52
N MET A 54 -0.16 -3.24 -4.87
CA MET A 54 -0.09 -3.36 -3.42
C MET A 54 0.95 -4.40 -3.05
N THR A 55 1.68 -4.13 -1.99
CA THR A 55 2.63 -5.09 -1.43
C THR A 55 2.60 -5.06 0.08
N MET A 56 3.12 -6.09 0.73
CA MET A 56 3.36 -6.08 2.17
C MET A 56 4.85 -6.02 2.47
N ASP A 57 5.28 -4.93 3.11
CA ASP A 57 6.65 -4.78 3.60
C ASP A 57 6.69 -4.99 5.11
N SER A 58 7.35 -6.05 5.56
CA SER A 58 7.45 -6.42 6.99
C SER A 58 6.09 -6.51 7.73
N GLY A 59 5.01 -6.84 7.01
CA GLY A 59 3.65 -6.91 7.53
C GLY A 59 2.86 -5.60 7.44
N THR A 60 3.47 -4.52 6.94
CA THR A 60 2.81 -3.24 6.67
C THR A 60 2.27 -3.23 5.25
N LEU A 61 0.99 -2.93 5.08
CA LEU A 61 0.37 -2.84 3.75
C LEU A 61 0.82 -1.56 3.04
N MET A 62 1.38 -1.68 1.84
CA MET A 62 1.86 -0.54 1.06
C MET A 62 1.15 -0.47 -0.29
N LEU A 63 0.60 0.71 -0.60
CA LEU A 63 0.15 1.06 -1.95
C LEU A 63 1.29 1.79 -2.65
N VAL A 64 1.79 1.22 -3.75
CA VAL A 64 2.82 1.83 -4.58
C VAL A 64 2.21 2.30 -5.89
N ILE A 65 2.48 3.56 -6.25
CA ILE A 65 1.97 4.21 -7.46
C ILE A 65 3.15 4.81 -8.23
N ASP A 66 3.31 4.41 -9.48
CA ASP A 66 4.31 4.94 -10.39
C ASP A 66 3.64 5.92 -11.36
N CYS A 67 3.96 7.20 -11.27
CA CYS A 67 3.32 8.21 -12.12
C CYS A 67 4.11 8.43 -13.42
N PRO A 68 3.49 8.28 -14.61
CA PRO A 68 4.18 8.43 -15.88
C PRO A 68 4.52 9.89 -16.21
N ASP A 69 3.75 10.85 -15.69
CA ASP A 69 3.93 12.27 -15.90
C ASP A 69 3.68 13.09 -14.62
N LEU A 70 4.11 14.35 -14.65
CA LEU A 70 4.02 15.26 -13.50
C LEU A 70 2.57 15.64 -13.15
N VAL A 71 1.68 15.70 -14.13
CA VAL A 71 0.27 16.04 -13.90
C VAL A 71 -0.41 14.90 -13.15
N GLY A 72 -0.20 13.66 -13.58
CA GLY A 72 -0.65 12.46 -12.87
C GLY A 72 -0.11 12.40 -11.44
N TYR A 73 1.19 12.68 -11.26
CA TYR A 73 1.82 12.74 -9.95
C TYR A 73 1.11 13.73 -9.00
N TRP A 74 0.89 14.97 -9.44
CA TRP A 74 0.21 15.98 -8.61
C TRP A 74 -1.26 15.64 -8.34
N HIS A 75 -1.95 15.03 -9.30
CA HIS A 75 -3.31 14.54 -9.08
C HIS A 75 -3.35 13.41 -8.04
N ILE A 76 -2.39 12.48 -8.05
CA ILE A 76 -2.28 11.44 -7.03
C ILE A 76 -1.97 12.05 -5.66
N VAL A 77 -0.95 12.91 -5.57
CA VAL A 77 -0.52 13.55 -4.32
C VAL A 77 -1.66 14.36 -3.69
N SER A 78 -2.41 15.13 -4.48
CA SER A 78 -3.58 15.87 -3.96
C SER A 78 -4.74 14.96 -3.53
N ASN A 79 -4.81 13.72 -4.04
CA ASN A 79 -5.84 12.74 -3.68
C ASN A 79 -5.43 11.80 -2.53
N ILE A 80 -4.21 11.93 -1.99
CA ILE A 80 -3.70 11.10 -0.88
C ILE A 80 -4.67 10.99 0.29
N PRO A 81 -5.36 12.05 0.76
CA PRO A 81 -6.33 11.90 1.85
C PRO A 81 -7.47 10.93 1.53
N GLN A 82 -7.95 10.88 0.28
CA GLN A 82 -9.01 9.96 -0.12
C GLN A 82 -8.48 8.52 -0.24
N LEU A 83 -7.31 8.35 -0.87
CA LEU A 83 -6.60 7.07 -0.94
C LEU A 83 -6.36 6.50 0.46
N GLY A 84 -5.85 7.33 1.37
CA GLY A 84 -5.57 6.99 2.76
C GLY A 84 -6.80 6.54 3.52
N ASN A 85 -7.89 7.32 3.46
CA ASN A 85 -9.15 6.98 4.13
C ASN A 85 -9.74 5.65 3.61
N ARG A 86 -9.48 5.29 2.35
CA ARG A 86 -9.89 3.98 1.80
C ARG A 86 -8.93 2.88 2.24
N LEU A 87 -7.64 3.13 2.21
CA LEU A 87 -6.60 2.17 2.58
C LEU A 87 -6.66 1.81 4.08
N GLN A 88 -7.00 2.77 4.94
CA GLN A 88 -7.18 2.56 6.38
C GLN A 88 -8.24 1.50 6.72
N ARG A 89 -9.21 1.27 5.81
CA ARG A 89 -10.23 0.21 5.98
C ARG A 89 -9.66 -1.20 5.81
N PHE A 90 -8.49 -1.32 5.21
CA PHE A 90 -7.79 -2.60 5.01
C PHE A 90 -6.76 -2.86 6.12
N SER A 91 -6.02 -1.82 6.52
CA SER A 91 -5.08 -1.88 7.63
C SER A 91 -4.93 -0.51 8.30
N ASN A 92 -4.89 -0.50 9.63
CA ASN A 92 -4.56 0.69 10.41
C ASN A 92 -3.08 1.07 10.29
N ASP A 93 -2.22 0.12 9.89
CA ASP A 93 -0.81 0.37 9.61
C ASP A 93 -0.57 0.11 8.13
N ALA A 94 -0.77 1.16 7.34
CA ALA A 94 -0.61 1.14 5.90
C ALA A 94 0.13 2.38 5.42
N ARG A 95 0.79 2.28 4.26
CA ARG A 95 1.56 3.36 3.66
C ARG A 95 1.20 3.56 2.20
N ILE A 96 1.33 4.79 1.74
CA ILE A 96 1.21 5.15 0.33
C ILE A 96 2.58 5.67 -0.11
N ARG A 97 3.12 5.08 -1.18
CA ARG A 97 4.34 5.52 -1.83
C ARG A 97 4.05 5.91 -3.28
N VAL A 98 4.44 7.11 -3.65
CA VAL A 98 4.21 7.69 -4.98
C VAL A 98 5.54 8.05 -5.61
N TYR A 99 5.88 7.38 -6.72
CA TYR A 99 7.07 7.69 -7.48
C TYR A 99 6.77 8.78 -8.53
N PRO A 100 7.53 9.88 -8.56
CA PRO A 100 7.44 10.83 -9.66
C PRO A 100 8.00 10.20 -10.95
N PRO A 101 7.76 10.83 -12.11
CA PRO A 101 8.35 10.37 -13.37
C PRO A 101 9.87 10.23 -13.26
N MET A 102 10.44 9.27 -14.01
CA MET A 102 11.86 8.94 -13.95
C MET A 102 12.75 10.19 -13.99
N GLY A 103 13.63 10.32 -13.00
CA GLY A 103 14.58 11.43 -12.89
C GLY A 103 14.00 12.77 -12.38
N LYS A 104 12.76 12.80 -11.88
CA LYS A 104 12.11 14.02 -11.37
C LYS A 104 12.11 14.19 -9.85
N GLY A 105 12.69 13.26 -9.10
CA GLY A 105 12.86 13.41 -7.65
C GLY A 105 12.85 12.10 -6.90
N ALA A 106 12.82 12.21 -5.57
CA ALA A 106 12.64 11.08 -4.67
C ALA A 106 11.14 10.70 -4.58
N PRO A 107 10.82 9.45 -4.22
CA PRO A 107 9.44 9.03 -3.98
C PRO A 107 8.86 9.77 -2.77
N PHE A 108 7.59 10.12 -2.84
CA PHE A 108 6.84 10.60 -1.70
C PHE A 108 6.27 9.39 -0.93
N GLU A 109 6.39 9.36 0.39
CA GLU A 109 5.83 8.30 1.23
C GLU A 109 5.12 8.90 2.44
N ILE A 110 3.96 8.33 2.80
CA ILE A 110 3.18 8.72 3.98
C ILE A 110 2.45 7.52 4.59
N SER A 111 2.40 7.44 5.91
CA SER A 111 1.54 6.47 6.61
C SER A 111 0.09 6.97 6.67
N VAL A 112 -0.88 6.05 6.60
CA VAL A 112 -2.30 6.39 6.75
C VAL A 112 -2.62 7.10 8.07
N ASN A 113 -1.82 6.84 9.11
CA ASN A 113 -1.97 7.46 10.42
C ASN A 113 -1.51 8.93 10.43
N GLU A 114 -0.59 9.29 9.53
CA GLU A 114 -0.01 10.64 9.40
C GLU A 114 -0.84 11.55 8.48
N ILE A 115 -1.76 10.98 7.69
CA ILE A 115 -2.58 11.73 6.72
C ILE A 115 -3.44 12.80 7.39
N SER A 116 -3.89 12.55 8.63
CA SER A 116 -4.65 13.54 9.40
C SER A 116 -3.82 14.80 9.66
N ALA A 117 -2.54 14.66 10.00
CA ALA A 117 -1.61 15.78 10.20
C ALA A 117 -1.26 16.50 8.88
N TYR A 118 -1.25 15.77 7.76
CA TYR A 118 -1.01 16.35 6.43
C TYR A 118 -2.18 17.22 5.94
N ARG A 119 -3.41 16.90 6.35
CA ARG A 119 -4.61 17.68 5.99
C ARG A 119 -4.57 19.11 6.49
N ASP A 120 -3.88 19.36 7.60
CA ASP A 120 -3.77 20.68 8.23
C ASP A 120 -2.73 21.59 7.56
N TRP A 121 -1.94 21.06 6.60
CA TRP A 121 -0.88 21.78 5.88
C TRP A 121 -1.26 22.18 4.44
N LEU A 122 -2.43 21.75 3.95
CA LEU A 122 -3.00 22.12 2.64
C LEU A 122 -4.09 23.19 2.79
#